data_AF-A0A1M5ZZX6-F1
#
_entry.id   AF-A0A1M5ZZX6-F1
#
_cell.length_a   1.000
_cell.length_b   1.000
_cell.length_c   1.000
_cell.angle_alpha   90.00
_cell.angle_beta   90.00
_cell.angle_gamma   90.00
#
_symmetry.space_group_name_H-M   'P 1'
#
loop_
_entity.id
_entity.type
_entity.pdbx_description
1 polymer ?
#
loop_
_entity_poly.entity_id
_entity_poly.type
_entity_poly.pdbx_seq_one_letter_code
_entity_poly.pdbx_strand_id
1 'polypeptide(L)'
;MKNLSIAFVMLFSLVLLLAQASFAATVGVPVKARSGFSNMNVTTEYSELLKEKNARNDSLLPALDGDKAFAEVLRLNPNFWSLGGAVEKEGSLVTKLNAKVVFIDGIREEPFCELIKGSTSDAGTWNVRIGVDFVSGGSNTVHIHVQQCLDYVRDELGYAIKQGDKVVVVPPKKVLDKLKESEIPDAIDLDLQQTLLKAHEEVELDGKCPKNIEAYIILMNVYNQVKDKKMDYVVINDQLNKQRNGGRRVQSCAFSREWNKRYQESASFECDIDKDRCTYRQENDGNSEWQINYEQDRFEYINKKFLFFNRNPKSIHKGGTMLDLRLIRLSTTLYLEAYVNLKGEPVTLGLIIVPGSGKTLEDYDDGEEDEGALFE
;
A
#
# COMPACT_ATOMS: atom_id res chain seq x y z
N MET A 1 47.46 20.09 -56.63
CA MET A 1 47.88 20.13 -55.20
C MET A 1 46.74 20.36 -54.21
N LYS A 2 45.76 21.27 -54.43
CA LYS A 2 44.71 21.56 -53.42
C LYS A 2 43.80 20.38 -53.01
N ASN A 3 43.52 19.42 -53.90
CA ASN A 3 42.57 18.32 -53.59
C ASN A 3 43.16 17.22 -52.69
N LEU A 4 44.49 17.11 -52.58
CA LEU A 4 45.12 16.04 -51.79
C LEU A 4 44.95 16.28 -50.28
N SER A 5 45.01 17.55 -49.83
CA SER A 5 44.85 17.94 -48.43
C SER A 5 43.44 17.67 -47.90
N ILE A 6 42.40 17.86 -48.72
CA ILE A 6 41.01 17.65 -48.31
C ILE A 6 40.73 16.15 -48.09
N ALA A 7 41.23 15.29 -48.99
CA ALA A 7 41.11 13.84 -48.85
C ALA A 7 41.83 13.33 -47.59
N PHE A 8 43.00 13.89 -47.26
CA PHE A 8 43.76 13.50 -46.07
C PHE A 8 43.04 13.90 -44.77
N VAL A 9 42.45 15.10 -44.71
CA VAL A 9 41.65 15.55 -43.55
C VAL A 9 40.40 14.69 -43.37
N MET A 10 39.65 14.40 -44.46
CA MET A 10 38.49 13.50 -44.43
C MET A 10 38.85 12.11 -43.89
N LEU A 11 39.96 11.52 -44.36
CA LEU A 11 40.43 10.21 -43.91
C LEU A 11 40.82 10.23 -42.43
N PHE A 12 41.51 11.28 -41.98
CA PHE A 12 41.93 11.42 -40.58
C PHE A 12 40.73 11.60 -39.64
N SER A 13 39.71 12.37 -40.04
CA SER A 13 38.45 12.51 -39.30
C SER A 13 37.68 11.18 -39.23
N LEU A 14 37.65 10.39 -40.31
CA LEU A 14 36.99 9.08 -40.33
C LEU A 14 37.68 8.08 -39.39
N VAL A 15 39.02 8.08 -39.37
CA VAL A 15 39.81 7.23 -38.46
C VAL A 15 39.64 7.66 -36.99
N LEU A 16 39.56 8.95 -36.68
CA LEU A 16 39.24 9.41 -35.32
C LEU A 16 37.83 8.99 -34.88
N LEU A 17 36.83 9.07 -35.76
CA LEU A 17 35.46 8.61 -35.48
C LEU A 17 35.41 7.10 -35.21
N LEU A 18 36.12 6.30 -35.99
CA LEU A 18 36.23 4.84 -35.78
C LEU A 18 37.01 4.48 -34.50
N ALA A 19 38.03 5.25 -34.14
CA ALA A 19 38.75 5.10 -32.88
C ALA A 19 37.86 5.44 -31.66
N GLN A 20 37.07 6.50 -31.73
CA GLN A 20 36.11 6.84 -30.67
C GLN A 20 34.98 5.82 -30.54
N ALA A 21 34.49 5.26 -31.65
CA ALA A 21 33.51 4.16 -31.63
C ALA A 21 34.06 2.88 -30.96
N SER A 22 35.38 2.64 -31.07
CA SER A 22 36.04 1.47 -30.48
C SER A 22 36.25 1.59 -28.97
N PHE A 23 36.50 2.80 -28.45
CA PHE A 23 36.62 3.05 -26.99
C PHE A 23 35.27 3.22 -26.28
N ALA A 24 34.17 3.47 -27.01
CA ALA A 24 32.82 3.46 -26.44
C ALA A 24 32.29 2.03 -26.16
N ALA A 25 32.91 0.99 -26.74
CA ALA A 25 32.48 -0.40 -26.60
C ALA A 25 32.97 -1.11 -25.31
N THR A 26 33.80 -0.46 -24.49
CA THR A 26 34.22 -0.96 -23.17
C THR A 26 33.56 -0.23 -22.00
N VAL A 27 32.49 0.52 -22.25
CA VAL A 27 31.54 0.85 -21.18
C VAL A 27 30.94 -0.49 -20.74
N GLY A 28 31.40 -1.00 -19.60
CA GLY A 28 30.97 -2.29 -19.09
C GLY A 28 29.46 -2.34 -19.08
N VAL A 29 28.89 -3.46 -19.57
CA VAL A 29 27.45 -3.74 -19.51
C VAL A 29 26.97 -3.31 -18.13
N PRO A 30 26.04 -2.35 -18.02
CA PRO A 30 25.61 -1.87 -16.71
C PRO A 30 25.15 -3.09 -15.94
N VAL A 31 25.88 -3.44 -14.88
CA VAL A 31 25.56 -4.59 -14.05
C VAL A 31 24.16 -4.32 -13.55
N LYS A 32 23.18 -5.07 -14.09
CA LYS A 32 21.76 -4.93 -13.79
C LYS A 32 21.66 -4.78 -12.27
N ALA A 33 21.10 -3.65 -11.81
CA ALA A 33 21.03 -3.35 -10.39
C ALA A 33 20.35 -4.54 -9.71
N ARG A 34 21.11 -5.26 -8.87
CA ARG A 34 20.67 -6.55 -8.34
C ARG A 34 19.46 -6.30 -7.43
N SER A 35 18.26 -6.72 -7.85
CA SER A 35 17.08 -6.86 -6.99
C SER A 35 17.17 -8.07 -6.04
N GLY A 36 18.40 -8.39 -5.62
CA GLY A 36 18.72 -9.52 -4.77
C GLY A 36 18.81 -9.13 -3.29
N PHE A 37 18.70 -10.13 -2.42
CA PHE A 37 18.86 -9.92 -0.97
C PHE A 37 20.26 -9.39 -0.65
N SER A 38 20.33 -8.18 -0.10
CA SER A 38 21.57 -7.55 0.35
C SER A 38 22.08 -8.10 1.69
N ASN A 39 21.18 -8.67 2.50
CA ASN A 39 21.46 -9.29 3.78
C ASN A 39 20.91 -10.72 3.76
N MET A 40 21.79 -11.70 3.54
CA MET A 40 21.40 -13.09 3.37
C MET A 40 22.36 -14.02 4.12
N ASN A 41 21.79 -15.00 4.81
CA ASN A 41 22.50 -16.11 5.43
C ASN A 41 21.94 -17.42 4.86
N VAL A 42 22.75 -18.13 4.08
CA VAL A 42 22.38 -19.44 3.50
C VAL A 42 23.17 -20.53 4.20
N THR A 43 22.48 -21.54 4.68
CA THR A 43 23.07 -22.75 5.26
C THR A 43 22.58 -23.97 4.48
N THR A 44 23.44 -24.96 4.30
CA THR A 44 23.11 -26.23 3.62
C THR A 44 23.07 -27.39 4.62
N GLU A 45 22.16 -28.33 4.42
CA GLU A 45 22.16 -29.63 5.10
C GLU A 45 21.67 -30.74 4.16
N TYR A 46 21.97 -31.99 4.51
CA TYR A 46 21.45 -33.16 3.81
C TYR A 46 20.24 -33.72 4.59
N SER A 47 19.19 -34.15 3.89
CA SER A 47 18.06 -34.87 4.51
C SER A 47 18.51 -36.20 5.14
N GLU A 48 17.76 -36.70 6.11
CA GLU A 48 18.08 -38.01 6.72
C GLU A 48 17.97 -39.15 5.71
N LEU A 49 17.05 -39.07 4.73
CA LEU A 49 16.90 -40.10 3.69
C LEU A 49 18.04 -40.06 2.67
N LEU A 50 18.59 -38.88 2.37
CA LEU A 50 19.78 -38.73 1.53
C LEU A 50 21.06 -39.15 2.28
N LYS A 51 21.18 -38.87 3.58
CA LYS A 51 22.25 -39.42 4.45
C LYS A 51 22.20 -40.96 4.49
N GLU A 52 21.02 -41.54 4.67
CA GLU A 52 20.82 -43.00 4.67
C GLU A 52 21.27 -43.63 3.35
N LYS A 53 20.93 -42.99 2.21
CA LYS A 53 21.33 -43.43 0.87
C LYS A 53 22.84 -43.37 0.67
N ASN A 54 23.47 -42.25 1.03
CA ASN A 54 24.91 -42.04 0.88
C ASN A 54 25.76 -42.93 1.81
N ALA A 55 25.18 -43.47 2.89
CA ALA A 55 25.84 -44.39 3.81
C ALA A 55 25.85 -45.86 3.35
N ARG A 56 25.18 -46.21 2.23
CA ARG A 56 25.14 -47.60 1.71
C ARG A 56 26.32 -47.87 0.78
N ASN A 57 27.13 -48.86 1.12
CA ASN A 57 28.34 -49.26 0.37
C ASN A 57 28.10 -49.60 -1.13
N ASP A 58 26.89 -50.02 -1.49
CA ASP A 58 26.54 -50.38 -2.88
C ASP A 58 26.08 -49.17 -3.74
N SER A 59 26.21 -47.93 -3.23
CA SER A 59 25.88 -46.73 -4.01
C SER A 59 26.91 -46.50 -5.12
N LEU A 60 26.61 -47.04 -6.31
CA LEU A 60 27.31 -46.73 -7.58
C LEU A 60 27.09 -45.28 -8.06
N LEU A 61 26.18 -44.53 -7.43
CA LEU A 61 26.07 -43.09 -7.63
C LEU A 61 27.27 -42.42 -6.94
N PRO A 62 28.00 -41.51 -7.63
CA PRO A 62 29.09 -40.77 -7.00
C PRO A 62 28.57 -40.05 -5.77
N ALA A 63 29.39 -39.95 -4.72
CA ALA A 63 29.05 -39.19 -3.53
C ALA A 63 28.68 -37.75 -3.94
N LEU A 64 27.37 -37.46 -3.94
CA LEU A 64 26.82 -36.25 -4.53
C LEU A 64 27.16 -35.07 -3.63
N ASP A 65 28.19 -34.35 -4.04
CA ASP A 65 28.61 -33.09 -3.47
C ASP A 65 27.57 -32.01 -3.81
N GLY A 66 26.49 -32.01 -3.01
CA GLY A 66 25.35 -31.11 -3.17
C GLY A 66 25.78 -29.65 -3.08
N ASP A 67 26.81 -29.37 -2.29
CA ASP A 67 27.41 -28.05 -2.15
C ASP A 67 28.11 -27.58 -3.45
N LYS A 68 28.85 -28.45 -4.15
CA LYS A 68 29.38 -28.16 -5.51
C LYS A 68 28.27 -27.98 -6.54
N ALA A 69 27.26 -28.85 -6.54
CA ALA A 69 26.13 -28.76 -7.48
C ALA A 69 25.33 -27.46 -7.28
N PHE A 70 25.11 -27.07 -6.02
CA PHE A 70 24.48 -25.82 -5.65
C PHE A 70 25.32 -24.60 -6.04
N ALA A 71 26.64 -24.64 -5.81
CA ALA A 71 27.55 -23.57 -6.24
C ALA A 71 27.53 -23.35 -7.77
N GLU A 72 27.46 -24.41 -8.57
CA GLU A 72 27.35 -24.32 -10.02
C GLU A 72 25.98 -23.75 -10.46
N VAL A 73 24.88 -24.13 -9.80
CA VAL A 73 23.56 -23.54 -10.05
C VAL A 73 23.54 -22.04 -9.72
N LEU A 74 24.19 -21.60 -8.64
CA LEU A 74 24.36 -20.18 -8.30
C LEU A 74 25.23 -19.44 -9.34
N ARG A 75 26.27 -20.10 -9.88
CA ARG A 75 27.12 -19.55 -10.94
C ARG A 75 26.35 -19.31 -12.24
N LEU A 76 25.46 -20.25 -12.60
CA LEU A 76 24.62 -20.17 -13.79
C LEU A 76 23.42 -19.20 -13.61
N ASN A 77 22.93 -19.02 -12.38
CA ASN A 77 21.77 -18.20 -12.05
C ASN A 77 22.16 -17.03 -11.13
N PRO A 78 22.74 -15.93 -11.64
CA PRO A 78 23.18 -14.80 -10.81
C PRO A 78 22.04 -14.07 -10.07
N ASN A 79 20.79 -14.33 -10.44
CA ASN A 79 19.58 -13.77 -9.83
C ASN A 79 18.82 -14.79 -8.94
N PHE A 80 19.42 -15.94 -8.60
CA PHE A 80 18.79 -17.03 -7.84
C PHE A 80 18.14 -16.56 -6.53
N TRP A 81 18.76 -15.60 -5.84
CA TRP A 81 18.27 -14.96 -4.62
C TRP A 81 17.77 -13.53 -4.91
N SER A 82 16.78 -13.41 -5.79
CA SER A 82 16.09 -12.14 -6.09
C SER A 82 14.58 -12.31 -6.09
N LEU A 83 13.85 -11.20 -5.92
CA LEU A 83 12.39 -11.13 -6.07
C LEU A 83 11.99 -10.61 -7.46
N GLY A 84 12.83 -10.88 -8.47
CA GLY A 84 12.60 -10.50 -9.86
C GLY A 84 12.46 -8.99 -10.09
N GLY A 85 11.62 -8.64 -11.08
CA GLY A 85 11.37 -7.26 -11.50
C GLY A 85 10.40 -6.47 -10.62
N ALA A 86 9.85 -7.07 -9.55
CA ALA A 86 8.94 -6.38 -8.63
C ALA A 86 9.63 -5.22 -7.89
N VAL A 87 10.88 -5.43 -7.47
CA VAL A 87 11.66 -4.44 -6.71
C VAL A 87 12.37 -3.42 -7.61
N GLU A 88 12.59 -3.74 -8.90
CA GLU A 88 13.38 -2.92 -9.85
C GLU A 88 12.82 -1.49 -10.07
N LYS A 89 11.56 -1.22 -9.70
CA LYS A 89 10.92 0.11 -9.79
C LYS A 89 10.87 0.89 -8.48
N GLU A 90 11.01 0.22 -7.34
CA GLU A 90 10.52 0.74 -6.05
C GLU A 90 11.59 0.90 -4.97
N GLY A 91 12.83 0.43 -5.16
CA GLY A 91 13.93 0.68 -4.21
C GLY A 91 14.95 -0.45 -4.15
N SER A 92 15.67 -0.54 -3.04
CA SER A 92 16.57 -1.67 -2.76
C SER A 92 15.98 -2.58 -1.67
N LEU A 93 15.96 -3.89 -1.90
CA LEU A 93 15.49 -4.88 -0.93
C LEU A 93 16.37 -4.89 0.33
N VAL A 94 15.75 -4.69 1.50
CA VAL A 94 16.40 -4.71 2.83
C VAL A 94 15.90 -5.81 3.75
N THR A 95 14.87 -6.58 3.36
CA THR A 95 14.51 -7.84 4.01
C THR A 95 15.75 -8.73 4.17
N LYS A 96 15.92 -9.31 5.36
CA LYS A 96 16.95 -10.30 5.63
C LYS A 96 16.45 -11.71 5.28
N LEU A 97 17.18 -12.45 4.46
CA LEU A 97 16.87 -13.84 4.15
C LEU A 97 17.78 -14.81 4.92
N ASN A 98 17.20 -15.58 5.84
CA ASN A 98 17.86 -16.72 6.47
C ASN A 98 17.31 -18.02 5.82
N ALA A 99 18.05 -18.56 4.85
CA ALA A 99 17.67 -19.75 4.10
C ALA A 99 18.40 -21.00 4.62
N LYS A 100 17.65 -22.06 4.89
CA LYS A 100 18.17 -23.41 5.17
C LYS A 100 17.85 -24.33 3.99
N VAL A 101 18.82 -24.52 3.12
CA VAL A 101 18.73 -25.36 1.93
C VAL A 101 18.95 -26.82 2.35
N VAL A 102 17.98 -27.67 2.09
CA VAL A 102 18.02 -29.10 2.41
C VAL A 102 18.17 -29.88 1.11
N PHE A 103 19.31 -30.53 0.92
CA PHE A 103 19.49 -31.47 -0.17
C PHE A 103 18.67 -32.72 0.14
N ILE A 104 17.69 -33.02 -0.72
CA ILE A 104 16.79 -34.16 -0.58
C ILE A 104 17.11 -35.25 -1.60
N ASP A 105 16.68 -36.49 -1.32
CA ASP A 105 16.66 -37.55 -2.32
C ASP A 105 15.38 -37.44 -3.16
N GLY A 106 15.41 -36.79 -4.32
CA GLY A 106 14.24 -36.60 -5.19
C GLY A 106 13.54 -37.87 -5.70
N ILE A 107 14.06 -39.06 -5.37
CA ILE A 107 13.41 -40.36 -5.60
C ILE A 107 12.49 -40.76 -4.43
N ARG A 108 12.77 -40.26 -3.21
CA ARG A 108 12.09 -40.62 -1.94
C ARG A 108 11.40 -39.44 -1.26
N GLU A 109 11.72 -38.22 -1.66
CA GLU A 109 11.28 -36.96 -1.04
C GLU A 109 10.86 -35.97 -2.14
N GLU A 110 9.78 -35.21 -1.90
CA GLU A 110 9.36 -34.13 -2.79
C GLU A 110 10.05 -32.80 -2.41
N PRO A 111 10.38 -31.93 -3.38
CA PRO A 111 10.84 -30.57 -3.11
C PRO A 111 9.80 -29.78 -2.29
N PHE A 112 10.27 -29.04 -1.28
CA PHE A 112 9.38 -28.32 -0.35
C PHE A 112 9.87 -26.89 -0.08
N CYS A 113 8.97 -26.06 0.45
CA CYS A 113 9.22 -24.70 0.92
C CYS A 113 8.45 -24.50 2.22
N GLU A 114 9.15 -24.22 3.33
CA GLU A 114 8.56 -24.10 4.66
C GLU A 114 9.05 -22.84 5.38
N LEU A 115 8.15 -22.11 6.02
CA LEU A 115 8.53 -21.11 7.03
C LEU A 115 8.96 -21.82 8.32
N ILE A 116 10.11 -21.42 8.88
CA ILE A 116 10.71 -22.08 10.05
C ILE A 116 9.86 -21.78 11.30
N LYS A 117 9.09 -22.78 11.75
CA LYS A 117 8.25 -22.71 12.96
C LYS A 117 9.10 -22.39 14.19
N GLY A 118 8.62 -21.46 15.02
CA GLY A 118 9.31 -21.02 16.24
C GLY A 118 10.39 -19.95 16.01
N SER A 119 10.61 -19.50 14.78
CA SER A 119 11.42 -18.31 14.47
C SER A 119 10.52 -17.09 14.18
N THR A 120 11.01 -15.89 14.48
CA THR A 120 10.33 -14.63 14.11
C THR A 120 10.54 -14.36 12.63
N SER A 121 9.55 -14.73 11.82
CA SER A 121 9.48 -14.43 10.39
C SER A 121 8.44 -13.34 10.12
N ASP A 122 8.86 -12.26 9.47
CA ASP A 122 8.07 -11.07 9.13
C ASP A 122 8.61 -10.43 7.84
N ALA A 123 8.00 -9.34 7.36
CA ALA A 123 8.45 -8.65 6.15
C ALA A 123 9.92 -8.15 6.20
N GLY A 124 10.48 -7.93 7.38
CA GLY A 124 11.87 -7.53 7.59
C GLY A 124 12.85 -8.70 7.68
N THR A 125 12.41 -9.88 8.14
CA THR A 125 13.24 -11.09 8.25
C THR A 125 12.49 -12.35 7.83
N TRP A 126 12.96 -13.03 6.78
CA TRP A 126 12.43 -14.31 6.33
C TRP A 126 13.31 -15.46 6.84
N ASN A 127 12.72 -16.43 7.53
CA ASN A 127 13.39 -17.67 7.91
C ASN A 127 12.72 -18.85 7.19
N VAL A 128 13.41 -19.39 6.19
CA VAL A 128 12.83 -20.31 5.20
C VAL A 128 13.68 -21.57 5.12
N ARG A 129 13.03 -22.74 5.05
CA ARG A 129 13.64 -24.04 4.80
C ARG A 129 13.18 -24.53 3.44
N ILE A 130 14.13 -24.88 2.56
CA ILE A 130 13.85 -25.21 1.16
C ILE A 130 14.45 -26.58 0.82
N GLY A 131 13.60 -27.56 0.53
CA GLY A 131 14.01 -28.88 0.04
C GLY A 131 14.29 -28.82 -1.46
N VAL A 132 15.50 -29.21 -1.88
CA VAL A 132 15.95 -29.12 -3.29
C VAL A 132 16.60 -30.43 -3.74
N ASP A 133 16.17 -30.94 -4.89
CA ASP A 133 16.70 -32.16 -5.48
C ASP A 133 17.87 -31.88 -6.45
N PHE A 134 19.01 -32.49 -6.15
CA PHE A 134 20.19 -32.53 -7.03
C PHE A 134 20.51 -33.95 -7.53
N VAL A 135 19.68 -34.94 -7.17
CA VAL A 135 19.97 -36.38 -7.27
C VAL A 135 19.29 -37.03 -8.46
N SER A 136 18.03 -36.67 -8.76
CA SER A 136 17.23 -37.38 -9.78
C SER A 136 17.37 -36.84 -11.22
N GLY A 137 18.14 -35.76 -11.41
CA GLY A 137 18.16 -34.97 -12.64
C GLY A 137 17.38 -33.64 -12.55
N GLY A 138 16.73 -33.37 -11.41
CA GLY A 138 16.04 -32.11 -11.11
C GLY A 138 16.94 -30.87 -10.94
N SER A 139 18.26 -30.99 -11.03
CA SER A 139 19.20 -29.87 -10.84
C SER A 139 18.90 -28.65 -11.73
N ASN A 140 18.38 -28.89 -12.94
CA ASN A 140 17.98 -27.85 -13.89
C ASN A 140 16.75 -27.03 -13.43
N THR A 141 15.88 -27.58 -12.57
CA THR A 141 14.66 -26.90 -12.10
C THR A 141 14.78 -26.33 -10.68
N VAL A 142 15.88 -26.58 -9.96
CA VAL A 142 16.12 -26.04 -8.59
C VAL A 142 15.96 -24.52 -8.53
N HIS A 143 16.41 -23.79 -9.56
CA HIS A 143 16.25 -22.34 -9.62
C HIS A 143 14.77 -21.89 -9.71
N ILE A 144 13.92 -22.68 -10.37
CA ILE A 144 12.47 -22.43 -10.47
C ILE A 144 11.82 -22.67 -9.10
N HIS A 145 12.16 -23.80 -8.44
CA HIS A 145 11.62 -24.13 -7.11
C HIS A 145 11.98 -23.08 -6.05
N VAL A 146 13.23 -22.60 -6.05
CA VAL A 146 13.64 -21.52 -5.13
C VAL A 146 12.92 -20.21 -5.44
N GLN A 147 12.75 -19.84 -6.71
CA GLN A 147 11.99 -18.63 -7.07
C GLN A 147 10.51 -18.74 -6.66
N GLN A 148 9.85 -19.88 -6.91
CA GLN A 148 8.49 -20.16 -6.44
C GLN A 148 8.38 -20.10 -4.91
N CYS A 149 9.39 -20.59 -4.19
CA CYS A 149 9.45 -20.50 -2.73
C CYS A 149 9.59 -19.04 -2.24
N LEU A 150 10.42 -18.22 -2.90
CA LEU A 150 10.56 -16.79 -2.59
C LEU A 150 9.28 -16.00 -2.92
N ASP A 151 8.60 -16.32 -4.02
CA ASP A 151 7.29 -15.76 -4.39
C ASP A 151 6.21 -16.11 -3.36
N TYR A 152 6.16 -17.36 -2.91
CA TYR A 152 5.25 -17.81 -1.84
C TYR A 152 5.51 -17.06 -0.53
N VAL A 153 6.77 -16.98 -0.09
CA VAL A 153 7.12 -16.28 1.16
C VAL A 153 6.84 -14.77 1.06
N ARG A 154 7.05 -14.15 -0.11
CA ARG A 154 6.64 -12.76 -0.38
C ARG A 154 5.13 -12.57 -0.20
N ASP A 155 4.34 -13.44 -0.82
CA ASP A 155 2.88 -13.30 -0.84
C ASP A 155 2.28 -13.54 0.56
N GLU A 156 2.88 -14.40 1.39
CA GLU A 156 2.47 -14.69 2.78
C GLU A 156 2.96 -13.65 3.82
N LEU A 157 4.21 -13.18 3.74
CA LEU A 157 4.83 -12.34 4.78
C LEU A 157 4.98 -10.86 4.42
N GLY A 158 4.92 -10.52 3.14
CA GLY A 158 5.37 -9.21 2.67
C GLY A 158 6.90 -9.07 2.71
N TYR A 159 7.40 -7.87 2.39
CA TYR A 159 8.84 -7.58 2.30
C TYR A 159 9.13 -6.11 2.64
N ALA A 160 10.41 -5.78 2.87
CA ALA A 160 10.87 -4.44 3.25
C ALA A 160 11.86 -3.91 2.21
N ILE A 161 11.60 -2.70 1.73
CA ILE A 161 12.43 -1.99 0.75
C ILE A 161 12.91 -0.66 1.31
N LYS A 162 14.09 -0.21 0.88
CA LYS A 162 14.60 1.14 1.17
C LYS A 162 14.32 2.07 0.00
N GLN A 163 13.58 3.15 0.29
CA GLN A 163 13.21 4.23 -0.62
C GLN A 163 13.84 5.54 -0.12
N GLY A 164 14.92 5.97 -0.78
CA GLY A 164 15.75 7.07 -0.28
C GLY A 164 16.28 6.73 1.12
N ASP A 165 15.94 7.54 2.11
CA ASP A 165 16.32 7.32 3.51
C ASP A 165 15.29 6.53 4.34
N LYS A 166 14.08 6.28 3.82
CA LYS A 166 13.02 5.54 4.52
C LYS A 166 13.08 4.04 4.20
N VAL A 167 12.72 3.22 5.19
CA VAL A 167 12.38 1.81 4.99
C VAL A 167 10.85 1.70 4.93
N VAL A 168 10.33 1.14 3.85
CA VAL A 168 8.90 0.91 3.62
C VAL A 168 8.63 -0.58 3.70
N VAL A 169 7.62 -0.96 4.46
CA VAL A 169 7.17 -2.35 4.60
C VAL A 169 5.99 -2.57 3.65
N VAL A 170 6.21 -3.39 2.63
CA VAL A 170 5.18 -3.88 1.72
C VAL A 170 4.49 -5.06 2.39
N PRO A 171 3.18 -5.00 2.66
CA PRO A 171 2.47 -6.05 3.39
C PRO A 171 2.23 -7.30 2.53
N PRO A 172 1.77 -8.41 3.13
CA PRO A 172 1.38 -9.62 2.41
C PRO A 172 0.38 -9.34 1.28
N LYS A 173 0.37 -10.19 0.25
CA LYS A 173 -0.48 -10.03 -0.92
C LYS A 173 -1.97 -9.95 -0.58
N LYS A 174 -2.43 -10.74 0.40
CA LYS A 174 -3.81 -10.69 0.92
C LYS A 174 -4.21 -9.30 1.45
N VAL A 175 -3.27 -8.50 1.94
CA VAL A 175 -3.51 -7.12 2.38
C VAL A 175 -3.53 -6.18 1.17
N LEU A 176 -2.63 -6.36 0.20
CA LEU A 176 -2.62 -5.59 -1.05
C LEU A 176 -3.90 -5.80 -1.88
N ASP A 177 -4.40 -7.03 -1.97
CA ASP A 177 -5.65 -7.36 -2.64
C ASP A 177 -6.83 -6.66 -1.95
N LYS A 178 -6.89 -6.70 -0.60
CA LYS A 178 -7.88 -5.95 0.18
C LYS A 178 -7.83 -4.44 -0.04
N LEU A 179 -6.65 -3.83 -0.02
CA LEU A 179 -6.48 -2.38 -0.26
C LEU A 179 -7.12 -1.96 -1.59
N LYS A 180 -6.96 -2.80 -2.62
CA LYS A 180 -7.54 -2.61 -3.94
C LYS A 180 -9.04 -2.86 -3.98
N GLU A 181 -9.53 -3.91 -3.31
CA GLU A 181 -10.97 -4.22 -3.18
C GLU A 181 -11.74 -3.10 -2.45
N SER A 182 -11.13 -2.50 -1.42
CA SER A 182 -11.67 -1.35 -0.69
C SER A 182 -11.61 -0.02 -1.47
N GLU A 183 -11.06 0.00 -2.68
CA GLU A 183 -10.80 1.19 -3.51
C GLU A 183 -10.00 2.29 -2.79
N ILE A 184 -9.04 1.90 -1.92
CA ILE A 184 -8.20 2.86 -1.21
C ILE A 184 -7.23 3.53 -2.21
N PRO A 185 -7.10 4.87 -2.22
CA PRO A 185 -6.21 5.59 -3.14
C PRO A 185 -4.74 5.12 -3.16
N ASP A 186 -4.29 4.56 -4.28
CA ASP A 186 -2.86 4.24 -4.56
C ASP A 186 -1.89 5.43 -4.38
N ALA A 187 -2.41 6.67 -4.42
CA ALA A 187 -1.64 7.90 -4.20
C ALA A 187 -1.28 8.16 -2.73
N ILE A 188 -1.84 7.39 -1.79
CA ILE A 188 -1.54 7.47 -0.35
C ILE A 188 -0.36 6.55 -0.03
N ASP A 189 0.52 6.96 0.88
CA ASP A 189 1.64 6.11 1.34
C ASP A 189 1.14 4.79 1.97
N LEU A 190 1.88 3.69 1.76
CA LEU A 190 1.43 2.33 2.07
C LEU A 190 1.18 2.04 3.57
N ASP A 191 1.77 2.83 4.47
CA ASP A 191 1.52 2.81 5.91
C ASP A 191 0.19 3.51 6.29
N LEU A 192 -0.09 4.64 5.65
CA LEU A 192 -1.37 5.35 5.78
C LEU A 192 -2.51 4.55 5.11
N GLN A 193 -2.26 3.89 3.97
CA GLN A 193 -3.21 2.97 3.33
C GLN A 193 -3.64 1.84 4.29
N GLN A 194 -2.69 1.20 4.98
CA GLN A 194 -2.99 0.15 5.96
C GLN A 194 -3.77 0.67 7.18
N THR A 195 -3.54 1.92 7.59
CA THR A 195 -4.35 2.56 8.66
C THR A 195 -5.77 2.86 8.19
N LEU A 196 -5.94 3.33 6.95
CA LEU A 196 -7.25 3.53 6.33
C LEU A 196 -8.00 2.22 6.10
N LEU A 197 -7.30 1.12 5.75
CA LEU A 197 -7.90 -0.20 5.62
C LEU A 197 -8.52 -0.67 6.95
N LYS A 198 -7.78 -0.54 8.06
CA LYS A 198 -8.30 -0.87 9.40
C LYS A 198 -9.55 -0.05 9.76
N ALA A 199 -9.53 1.26 9.46
CA ALA A 199 -10.69 2.13 9.70
C ALA A 199 -11.88 1.79 8.78
N HIS A 200 -11.62 1.37 7.54
CA HIS A 200 -12.64 0.91 6.59
C HIS A 200 -13.27 -0.42 7.04
N GLU A 201 -12.45 -1.41 7.44
CA GLU A 201 -12.90 -2.69 8.00
C GLU A 201 -13.67 -2.51 9.32
N GLU A 202 -13.24 -1.58 10.18
CA GLU A 202 -13.98 -1.21 11.40
C GLU A 202 -15.38 -0.69 11.05
N VAL A 203 -15.47 0.30 10.16
CA VAL A 203 -16.74 0.92 9.70
C VAL A 203 -17.64 -0.07 8.97
N GLU A 204 -17.09 -0.98 8.18
CA GLU A 204 -17.87 -2.01 7.49
C GLU A 204 -18.47 -3.01 8.50
N LEU A 205 -17.70 -3.39 9.52
CA LEU A 205 -18.10 -4.34 10.55
C LEU A 205 -19.06 -3.73 11.58
N ASP A 206 -18.83 -2.51 12.05
CA ASP A 206 -19.59 -1.90 13.15
C ASP A 206 -20.57 -0.79 12.73
N GLY A 207 -20.44 -0.24 11.52
CA GLY A 207 -21.30 0.81 10.97
C GLY A 207 -21.25 2.15 11.69
N LYS A 208 -20.22 2.38 12.53
CA LYS A 208 -20.07 3.56 13.38
C LYS A 208 -18.78 4.30 13.06
N CYS A 209 -18.66 5.52 13.54
CA CYS A 209 -17.43 6.28 13.43
C CYS A 209 -16.25 5.49 14.02
N PRO A 210 -15.08 5.40 13.33
CA PRO A 210 -13.91 4.68 13.83
C PRO A 210 -13.58 5.02 15.29
N LYS A 211 -13.17 4.02 16.07
CA LYS A 211 -12.72 4.20 17.46
C LYS A 211 -11.24 4.51 17.52
N ASN A 212 -10.45 4.05 16.54
CA ASN A 212 -9.03 4.39 16.50
C ASN A 212 -8.82 5.89 16.22
N ILE A 213 -8.30 6.60 17.22
CA ILE A 213 -7.94 8.02 17.15
C ILE A 213 -6.94 8.32 16.01
N GLU A 214 -6.05 7.37 15.66
CA GLU A 214 -5.06 7.53 14.59
C GLU A 214 -5.72 7.81 13.24
N ALA A 215 -6.88 7.20 12.96
CA ALA A 215 -7.65 7.42 11.74
C ALA A 215 -8.04 8.90 11.54
N TYR A 216 -8.20 9.66 12.64
CA TYR A 216 -8.47 11.10 12.61
C TYR A 216 -7.20 11.96 12.71
N ILE A 217 -6.18 11.50 13.45
CA ILE A 217 -4.92 12.24 13.63
C ILE A 217 -4.17 12.40 12.30
N ILE A 218 -4.19 11.38 11.44
CA ILE A 218 -3.43 11.37 10.17
C ILE A 218 -4.14 12.06 9.00
N LEU A 219 -5.37 12.57 9.17
CA LEU A 219 -6.18 13.14 8.08
C LEU A 219 -5.47 14.26 7.32
N MET A 220 -4.59 15.03 7.97
CA MET A 220 -3.78 16.07 7.30
C MET A 220 -2.71 15.47 6.38
N ASN A 221 -2.10 14.34 6.75
CA ASN A 221 -1.14 13.64 5.89
C ASN A 221 -1.85 13.04 4.68
N VAL A 222 -2.99 12.38 4.92
CA VAL A 222 -3.88 11.85 3.87
C VAL A 222 -4.32 12.98 2.93
N TYR A 223 -4.85 14.09 3.46
CA TYR A 223 -5.25 15.26 2.66
C TYR A 223 -4.12 15.75 1.74
N ASN A 224 -2.91 15.91 2.27
CA ASN A 224 -1.78 16.40 1.48
C ASN A 224 -1.40 15.48 0.30
N GLN A 225 -1.73 14.20 0.38
CA GLN A 225 -1.50 13.19 -0.67
C GLN A 225 -2.69 13.07 -1.66
N VAL A 226 -3.93 13.31 -1.21
CA VAL A 226 -5.13 13.18 -2.06
C VAL A 226 -5.79 14.49 -2.50
N LYS A 227 -5.33 15.66 -2.03
CA LYS A 227 -5.93 16.98 -2.33
C LYS A 227 -6.12 17.26 -3.83
N ASP A 228 -5.25 16.74 -4.68
CA ASP A 228 -5.29 16.99 -6.13
C ASP A 228 -6.20 15.98 -6.87
N LYS A 229 -6.79 15.00 -6.16
CA LYS A 229 -7.88 14.17 -6.70
C LYS A 229 -9.12 15.02 -6.92
N LYS A 230 -9.72 14.89 -8.11
CA LYS A 230 -11.01 15.49 -8.47
C LYS A 230 -12.15 14.82 -7.72
N MET A 231 -13.16 15.61 -7.34
CA MET A 231 -14.40 15.10 -6.77
C MET A 231 -15.34 14.61 -7.88
N ASP A 232 -15.94 13.44 -7.68
CA ASP A 232 -17.04 12.97 -8.53
C ASP A 232 -18.36 13.35 -7.86
N TYR A 233 -18.92 14.48 -8.28
CA TYR A 233 -20.17 15.03 -7.75
C TYR A 233 -21.37 14.11 -7.90
N VAL A 234 -21.39 13.26 -8.95
CA VAL A 234 -22.48 12.32 -9.20
C VAL A 234 -22.36 11.15 -8.23
N VAL A 235 -21.17 10.56 -8.09
CA VAL A 235 -20.92 9.47 -7.13
C VAL A 235 -21.09 9.94 -5.68
N ILE A 236 -20.65 11.16 -5.35
CA ILE A 236 -20.87 11.77 -4.03
C ILE A 236 -22.37 11.88 -3.73
N ASN A 237 -23.18 12.38 -4.68
CA ASN A 237 -24.64 12.42 -4.51
C ASN A 237 -25.22 11.01 -4.37
N ASP A 238 -24.90 10.10 -5.28
CA ASP A 238 -25.50 8.76 -5.30
C ASP A 238 -25.13 7.90 -4.07
N GLN A 239 -24.00 8.18 -3.41
CA GLN A 239 -23.58 7.48 -2.17
C GLN A 239 -24.00 8.19 -0.88
N LEU A 240 -24.04 9.54 -0.84
CA LEU A 240 -24.31 10.31 0.39
C LEU A 240 -25.75 10.86 0.50
N ASN A 241 -26.53 10.79 -0.58
CA ASN A 241 -27.94 11.15 -0.59
C ASN A 241 -28.78 9.95 -0.12
N LYS A 242 -29.47 10.09 1.01
CA LYS A 242 -30.31 9.02 1.60
C LYS A 242 -31.40 8.50 0.65
N GLN A 243 -31.85 9.31 -0.31
CA GLN A 243 -32.87 8.92 -1.29
C GLN A 243 -32.30 8.11 -2.45
N ARG A 244 -30.99 8.23 -2.74
CA ARG A 244 -30.31 7.53 -3.84
C ARG A 244 -29.46 6.34 -3.38
N ASN A 245 -28.87 6.44 -2.20
CA ASN A 245 -27.93 5.44 -1.68
C ASN A 245 -28.59 4.15 -1.15
N GLY A 246 -29.89 3.97 -1.37
CA GLY A 246 -30.68 2.84 -0.87
C GLY A 246 -31.16 2.99 0.58
N GLY A 247 -31.21 4.21 1.12
CA GLY A 247 -31.57 4.46 2.52
C GLY A 247 -30.45 4.16 3.52
N ARG A 248 -29.21 3.98 3.05
CA ARG A 248 -28.04 3.73 3.92
C ARG A 248 -27.77 4.92 4.82
N ARG A 249 -27.42 4.65 6.08
CA ARG A 249 -26.98 5.67 7.03
C ARG A 249 -25.73 6.36 6.47
N VAL A 250 -25.62 7.66 6.75
CA VAL A 250 -24.40 8.44 6.53
C VAL A 250 -24.16 9.15 7.86
N GLN A 251 -22.93 9.12 8.36
CA GLN A 251 -22.54 9.88 9.55
C GLN A 251 -21.34 10.77 9.23
N SER A 252 -21.35 12.00 9.72
CA SER A 252 -20.13 12.80 9.84
C SER A 252 -19.48 12.46 11.19
N CYS A 253 -18.16 12.30 11.16
CA CYS A 253 -17.32 11.89 12.26
C CYS A 253 -16.14 12.86 12.36
N ALA A 254 -15.98 13.54 13.49
CA ALA A 254 -14.86 14.43 13.74
C ALA A 254 -14.21 14.12 15.10
N PHE A 255 -12.93 14.46 15.25
CA PHE A 255 -12.21 14.28 16.50
C PHE A 255 -11.51 15.58 16.90
N SER A 256 -11.86 16.13 18.07
CA SER A 256 -11.14 17.28 18.61
C SER A 256 -9.98 16.83 19.47
N ARG A 257 -8.76 17.20 19.07
CA ARG A 257 -7.54 17.00 19.84
C ARG A 257 -7.46 17.90 21.09
N GLU A 258 -8.13 19.05 21.07
CA GLU A 258 -8.18 19.98 22.21
C GLU A 258 -8.99 19.38 23.38
N TRP A 259 -10.15 18.79 23.06
CA TRP A 259 -11.07 18.22 24.05
C TRP A 259 -10.95 16.69 24.20
N ASN A 260 -10.01 16.07 23.48
CA ASN A 260 -9.83 14.62 23.34
C ASN A 260 -11.15 13.87 23.11
N LYS A 261 -12.05 14.46 22.31
CA LYS A 261 -13.44 14.02 22.17
C LYS A 261 -13.81 13.76 20.72
N ARG A 262 -14.46 12.61 20.49
CA ARG A 262 -15.12 12.27 19.23
C ARG A 262 -16.48 12.94 19.16
N TYR A 263 -16.81 13.48 18.00
CA TYR A 263 -18.10 14.02 17.62
C TYR A 263 -18.62 13.17 16.47
N GLN A 264 -19.89 12.81 16.53
CA GLN A 264 -20.56 12.03 15.50
C GLN A 264 -22.00 12.50 15.39
N GLU A 265 -22.52 12.61 14.16
CA GLU A 265 -23.93 12.93 13.94
C GLU A 265 -24.42 12.33 12.62
N SER A 266 -25.74 12.10 12.53
CA SER A 266 -26.33 11.62 11.28
C SER A 266 -26.30 12.75 10.25
N ALA A 267 -25.76 12.45 9.07
CA ALA A 267 -25.62 13.38 7.96
C ALA A 267 -26.45 12.93 6.75
N SER A 268 -26.65 13.83 5.78
CA SER A 268 -27.05 13.48 4.41
C SER A 268 -26.68 14.62 3.46
N PHE A 269 -26.14 14.28 2.29
CA PHE A 269 -25.73 15.25 1.28
C PHE A 269 -26.55 15.04 0.01
N GLU A 270 -27.46 15.96 -0.29
CA GLU A 270 -28.42 15.84 -1.39
C GLU A 270 -28.14 16.90 -2.45
N CYS A 271 -27.65 16.49 -3.63
CA CYS A 271 -27.39 17.39 -4.75
C CYS A 271 -28.46 17.33 -5.84
N ASP A 272 -28.91 18.51 -6.25
CA ASP A 272 -29.59 18.81 -7.49
C ASP A 272 -28.52 19.21 -8.52
N ILE A 273 -28.01 18.22 -9.24
CA ILE A 273 -26.91 18.40 -10.21
C ILE A 273 -27.32 19.33 -11.36
N ASP A 274 -28.60 19.33 -11.76
CA ASP A 274 -29.12 20.21 -12.81
C ASP A 274 -29.19 21.69 -12.39
N LYS A 275 -29.09 21.98 -11.09
CA LYS A 275 -29.08 23.33 -10.51
C LYS A 275 -27.77 23.71 -9.82
N ASP A 276 -26.74 22.86 -9.92
CA ASP A 276 -25.45 23.02 -9.24
C ASP A 276 -25.57 23.29 -7.74
N ARG A 277 -26.55 22.68 -7.06
CA ARG A 277 -26.84 22.95 -5.64
C ARG A 277 -26.91 21.68 -4.81
N CYS A 278 -26.29 21.71 -3.63
CA CYS A 278 -26.34 20.62 -2.67
C CYS A 278 -26.83 21.13 -1.30
N THR A 279 -27.72 20.36 -0.67
CA THR A 279 -28.13 20.55 0.72
C THR A 279 -27.40 19.52 1.57
N TYR A 280 -26.59 19.98 2.53
CA TYR A 280 -26.03 19.12 3.57
C TYR A 280 -26.88 19.28 4.83
N ARG A 281 -27.40 18.16 5.34
CA ARG A 281 -28.21 18.14 6.58
C ARG A 281 -27.43 17.39 7.64
N GLN A 282 -27.24 18.05 8.78
CA GLN A 282 -26.62 17.53 9.99
C GLN A 282 -27.66 17.53 11.11
N GLU A 283 -27.74 16.43 11.85
CA GLU A 283 -28.77 16.21 12.87
C GLU A 283 -28.75 17.27 13.99
N ASN A 284 -27.57 17.72 14.43
CA ASN A 284 -27.44 18.67 15.54
C ASN A 284 -27.18 20.13 15.07
N ASP A 285 -26.63 20.31 13.87
CA ASP A 285 -26.28 21.63 13.32
C ASP A 285 -27.23 22.16 12.24
N GLY A 286 -28.15 21.34 11.73
CA GLY A 286 -29.20 21.74 10.81
C GLY A 286 -28.82 21.64 9.33
N ASN A 287 -29.43 22.49 8.49
CA ASN A 287 -29.25 22.44 7.03
C ASN A 287 -28.32 23.55 6.54
N SER A 288 -27.35 23.19 5.70
CA SER A 288 -26.49 24.11 4.97
C SER A 288 -26.64 23.93 3.45
N GLU A 289 -26.63 25.04 2.71
CA GLU A 289 -26.72 25.04 1.25
C GLU A 289 -25.39 25.42 0.59
N TRP A 290 -25.04 24.67 -0.44
CA TRP A 290 -23.76 24.71 -1.13
C TRP A 290 -23.98 24.76 -2.64
N GLN A 291 -23.14 25.51 -3.35
CA GLN A 291 -23.09 25.54 -4.80
C GLN A 291 -21.90 24.69 -5.29
N ILE A 292 -22.10 23.94 -6.38
CA ILE A 292 -21.02 23.19 -7.02
C ILE A 292 -20.14 24.14 -7.82
N ASN A 293 -18.84 24.17 -7.53
CA ASN A 293 -17.83 24.85 -8.34
C ASN A 293 -16.89 23.83 -8.97
N TYR A 294 -17.18 23.47 -10.23
CA TYR A 294 -16.40 22.48 -11.01
C TYR A 294 -14.97 22.94 -11.33
N GLU A 295 -14.75 24.25 -11.52
CA GLU A 295 -13.42 24.80 -11.84
C GLU A 295 -12.47 24.61 -10.65
N GLN A 296 -12.95 24.95 -9.46
CA GLN A 296 -12.17 24.94 -8.21
C GLN A 296 -12.31 23.63 -7.42
N ASP A 297 -13.06 22.66 -7.96
CA ASP A 297 -13.28 21.32 -7.41
C ASP A 297 -13.75 21.34 -5.94
N ARG A 298 -14.74 22.19 -5.64
CA ARG A 298 -15.27 22.36 -4.28
C ARG A 298 -16.76 22.69 -4.26
N PHE A 299 -17.36 22.50 -3.10
CA PHE A 299 -18.69 22.98 -2.76
C PHE A 299 -18.54 24.35 -2.08
N GLU A 300 -18.98 25.42 -2.74
CA GLU A 300 -18.90 26.78 -2.22
C GLU A 300 -20.13 27.11 -1.38
N TYR A 301 -19.92 27.70 -0.20
CA TYR A 301 -21.02 27.99 0.71
C TYR A 301 -21.87 29.18 0.19
N ILE A 302 -23.18 28.98 0.01
CA ILE A 302 -24.04 29.94 -0.72
C ILE A 302 -24.28 31.24 0.07
N ASN A 303 -24.36 31.18 1.40
CA ASN A 303 -24.62 32.36 2.23
C ASN A 303 -23.32 33.10 2.56
N LYS A 304 -23.14 34.32 2.05
CA LYS A 304 -21.88 35.09 2.15
C LYS A 304 -21.29 35.14 3.57
N LYS A 305 -20.04 34.68 3.67
CA LYS A 305 -19.09 34.88 4.78
C LYS A 305 -19.11 36.34 5.29
N PHE A 306 -19.57 36.62 6.52
CA PHE A 306 -19.07 37.72 7.40
C PHE A 306 -19.55 37.59 8.86
N LEU A 307 -18.81 38.22 9.77
CA LEU A 307 -18.85 38.09 11.24
C LEU A 307 -19.42 39.38 11.89
N PHE A 308 -19.82 39.49 13.16
CA PHE A 308 -19.72 38.65 14.38
C PHE A 308 -20.88 39.00 15.35
N PHE A 309 -21.31 38.07 16.22
CA PHE A 309 -21.31 38.27 17.68
C PHE A 309 -21.43 36.91 18.40
N ASN A 310 -20.42 36.51 19.17
CA ASN A 310 -20.37 35.24 19.89
C ASN A 310 -20.69 35.43 21.39
N ARG A 311 -21.64 34.66 21.91
CA ARG A 311 -21.77 34.31 23.34
C ARG A 311 -22.29 32.87 23.52
N ASN A 312 -21.60 31.88 22.92
CA ASN A 312 -21.32 30.55 23.50
C ASN A 312 -20.66 29.62 22.45
N PRO A 313 -19.64 28.82 22.82
CA PRO A 313 -18.97 27.91 21.90
C PRO A 313 -19.69 26.55 21.83
N LYS A 314 -20.43 26.24 20.75
CA LYS A 314 -21.02 24.90 20.57
C LYS A 314 -21.02 24.27 19.17
N SER A 315 -20.66 24.95 18.08
CA SER A 315 -20.30 24.25 16.84
C SER A 315 -19.41 25.06 15.88
N ILE A 316 -18.80 24.33 14.95
CA ILE A 316 -17.89 24.84 13.91
C ILE A 316 -18.60 25.88 13.03
N HIS A 317 -19.91 25.73 12.84
CA HIS A 317 -20.78 26.61 12.05
C HIS A 317 -21.28 27.85 12.82
N LYS A 318 -21.27 27.81 14.16
CA LYS A 318 -21.84 28.88 15.03
C LYS A 318 -20.81 29.92 15.48
N GLY A 319 -19.55 29.79 15.07
CA GLY A 319 -18.44 30.65 15.54
C GLY A 319 -17.27 30.79 14.58
N GLY A 320 -17.51 30.94 13.27
CA GLY A 320 -16.43 31.08 12.29
C GLY A 320 -16.86 31.66 10.94
N THR A 321 -15.87 31.95 10.10
CA THR A 321 -16.07 32.21 8.68
C THR A 321 -16.45 30.88 8.03
N MET A 322 -17.68 30.72 7.55
CA MET A 322 -18.13 29.50 6.85
C MET A 322 -17.12 29.12 5.77
N LEU A 323 -16.64 27.88 5.78
CA LEU A 323 -15.58 27.38 4.90
C LEU A 323 -16.18 26.70 3.67
N ASP A 324 -15.43 26.60 2.59
CA ASP A 324 -15.86 25.84 1.40
C ASP A 324 -15.62 24.34 1.68
N LEU A 325 -16.44 23.42 1.16
CA LEU A 325 -16.34 22.00 1.48
C LEU A 325 -15.74 21.20 0.31
N ARG A 326 -14.85 20.24 0.62
CA ARG A 326 -14.40 19.20 -0.30
C ARG A 326 -14.60 17.83 0.33
N LEU A 327 -15.15 16.89 -0.45
CA LEU A 327 -15.40 15.51 -0.06
C LEU A 327 -14.56 14.59 -0.95
N ILE A 328 -13.50 14.00 -0.41
CA ILE A 328 -12.56 13.16 -1.18
C ILE A 328 -12.73 11.70 -0.75
N ARG A 329 -13.10 10.83 -1.68
CA ARG A 329 -13.30 9.40 -1.40
C ARG A 329 -11.98 8.74 -0.98
N LEU A 330 -11.99 8.07 0.18
CA LEU A 330 -10.85 7.35 0.75
C LEU A 330 -11.01 5.82 0.67
N SER A 331 -12.24 5.31 0.59
CA SER A 331 -12.54 3.89 0.31
C SER A 331 -13.99 3.74 -0.19
N THR A 332 -14.51 2.50 -0.26
CA THR A 332 -15.94 2.20 -0.45
C THR A 332 -16.84 2.62 0.72
N THR A 333 -16.29 2.83 1.93
CA THR A 333 -17.07 3.27 3.12
C THR A 333 -16.61 4.60 3.73
N LEU A 334 -15.46 5.16 3.30
CA LEU A 334 -14.85 6.35 3.89
C LEU A 334 -14.72 7.50 2.88
N TYR A 335 -15.07 8.70 3.34
CA TYR A 335 -14.81 9.98 2.68
C TYR A 335 -14.07 10.92 3.64
N LEU A 336 -13.05 11.61 3.13
CA LEU A 336 -12.41 12.73 3.81
C LEU A 336 -13.32 13.96 3.70
N GLU A 337 -13.77 14.50 4.83
CA GLU A 337 -14.55 15.72 4.92
C GLU A 337 -13.59 16.89 5.18
N ALA A 338 -13.33 17.73 4.18
CA ALA A 338 -12.34 18.81 4.28
C ALA A 338 -12.99 20.19 4.12
N TYR A 339 -13.00 20.96 5.21
CA TYR A 339 -13.43 22.35 5.22
C TYR A 339 -12.24 23.25 4.90
N VAL A 340 -12.26 23.86 3.71
CA VAL A 340 -11.15 24.65 3.14
C VAL A 340 -11.44 26.15 3.13
N ASN A 341 -10.38 26.95 3.25
CA ASN A 341 -10.47 28.40 3.09
C ASN A 341 -10.56 28.79 1.60
N LEU A 342 -10.70 30.10 1.32
CA LEU A 342 -10.81 30.62 -0.05
C LEU A 342 -9.62 30.23 -0.96
N LYS A 343 -8.43 29.97 -0.40
CA LYS A 343 -7.23 29.52 -1.12
C LYS A 343 -7.19 28.00 -1.37
N GLY A 344 -8.16 27.24 -0.86
CA GLY A 344 -8.18 25.77 -0.92
C GLY A 344 -7.36 25.07 0.16
N GLU A 345 -6.87 25.80 1.17
CA GLU A 345 -6.11 25.21 2.30
C GLU A 345 -7.09 24.66 3.35
N PRO A 346 -6.88 23.43 3.88
CA PRO A 346 -7.77 22.84 4.89
C PRO A 346 -7.62 23.55 6.23
N VAL A 347 -8.75 23.94 6.82
CA VAL A 347 -8.83 24.54 8.16
C VAL A 347 -9.38 23.53 9.17
N THR A 348 -10.29 22.64 8.75
CA THR A 348 -10.83 21.56 9.58
C THR A 348 -11.01 20.31 8.72
N LEU A 349 -10.70 19.14 9.29
CA LEU A 349 -10.83 17.84 8.65
C LEU A 349 -11.69 16.92 9.53
N GLY A 350 -12.51 16.10 8.87
CA GLY A 350 -13.31 15.03 9.45
C GLY A 350 -13.39 13.84 8.50
N LEU A 351 -14.23 12.88 8.85
CA LEU A 351 -14.55 11.70 8.05
C LEU A 351 -16.06 11.60 7.90
N ILE A 352 -16.54 11.43 6.67
CA ILE A 352 -17.89 10.93 6.42
C ILE A 352 -17.80 9.42 6.22
N ILE A 353 -18.64 8.68 6.92
CA ILE A 353 -18.75 7.23 6.76
C ILE A 353 -20.07 6.83 6.10
N VAL A 354 -20.00 5.78 5.29
CA VAL A 354 -21.14 5.11 4.66
C VAL A 354 -21.02 3.62 4.99
N PRO A 355 -21.76 3.09 5.98
CA PRO A 355 -21.73 1.68 6.31
C PRO A 355 -22.06 0.78 5.12
N GLY A 356 -21.49 -0.44 5.14
CA GLY A 356 -21.69 -1.44 4.10
C GLY A 356 -23.15 -1.83 3.88
N SER A 357 -23.47 -2.33 2.69
CA SER A 357 -24.81 -2.81 2.36
C SER A 357 -25.16 -4.06 3.18
N GLY A 358 -26.14 -3.94 4.08
CA GLY A 358 -26.64 -5.07 4.87
C GLY A 358 -27.14 -4.73 6.27
N LYS A 359 -26.95 -3.49 6.73
CA LYS A 359 -27.41 -3.05 8.07
C LYS A 359 -28.33 -1.83 7.96
N THR A 360 -29.46 -1.90 8.64
CA THR A 360 -30.55 -0.93 8.62
C THR A 360 -30.54 -0.07 9.88
N LEU A 361 -31.51 0.86 10.00
CA LEU A 361 -31.67 1.71 11.18
C LEU A 361 -31.95 0.93 12.47
N GLU A 362 -32.53 -0.27 12.37
CA GLU A 362 -32.94 -1.12 13.49
C GLU A 362 -31.78 -1.99 14.04
N ASP A 363 -30.71 -2.19 13.26
CA ASP A 363 -29.55 -3.01 13.65
C ASP A 363 -28.53 -2.27 14.55
N TYR A 364 -28.83 -1.01 14.90
CA TYR A 364 -27.88 -0.07 15.53
C TYR A 364 -28.49 0.82 16.61
N ASP A 365 -29.67 0.45 17.13
CA ASP A 365 -30.22 1.06 18.34
C ASP A 365 -29.51 0.48 19.58
N ASP A 366 -28.20 0.74 19.66
CA ASP A 366 -27.47 0.68 20.92
C ASP A 366 -28.05 1.78 21.82
N GLY A 367 -29.08 1.41 22.57
CA GLY A 367 -29.79 2.32 23.47
C GLY A 367 -28.81 3.08 24.35
N GLU A 368 -29.14 4.35 24.61
CA GLU A 368 -28.26 5.32 25.28
C GLU A 368 -27.62 4.73 26.55
N GLU A 369 -26.33 4.36 26.47
CA GLU A 369 -25.48 4.33 27.64
C GLU A 369 -25.24 5.78 28.07
N ASP A 370 -26.20 6.28 28.83
CA ASP A 370 -26.06 7.46 29.68
C ASP A 370 -24.78 7.27 30.53
N GLU A 371 -23.69 7.94 30.15
CA GLU A 371 -22.53 8.14 31.04
C GLU A 371 -22.88 9.14 32.17
N GLY A 372 -24.00 8.87 32.85
CA GLY A 372 -24.42 9.44 34.12
C GLY A 372 -23.84 8.67 35.32
N ALA A 373 -22.62 8.14 35.18
CA ALA A 373 -21.90 7.49 36.26
C ALA A 373 -21.29 8.55 37.20
N LEU A 374 -22.04 8.87 38.25
CA LEU A 374 -21.57 9.66 39.39
C LEU A 374 -20.26 9.08 39.95
N PHE A 375 -19.26 9.94 40.13
CA PHE A 375 -18.15 9.72 41.06
C PHE A 375 -18.35 10.61 42.28
N GLU A 376 -18.68 9.98 43.42
CA GLU A 376 -18.19 10.40 44.74
C GLU A 376 -16.83 9.73 45.01
#